data_AF-A0A352N9B6-F1
#
_entry.id   AF-A0A352N9B6-F1
#
_cell.length_a   1.000
_cell.length_b   1.000
_cell.length_c   1.000
_cell.angle_alpha   90.00
_cell.angle_beta   90.00
_cell.angle_gamma   90.00
#
_symmetry.space_group_name_H-M   'P 1'
#
loop_
_entity.id
_entity.type
_entity.pdbx_description
1 polymer ?
#
loop_
_entity_poly.entity_id
_entity_poly.type
_entity_poly.pdbx_seq_one_letter_code
_entity_poly.pdbx_strand_id
1 'polypeptide(L)'
;MKKGTTSKKNIDKSSQVLVYNKEENLSRLSRISILKDFVKENNGNWDHQKWLELCDSIEKSGYVPVDFDQVGLLLEQEKAEFNLSKPSCDSCQ
;
A
#
# COMPACT_ATOMS: atom_id res chain seq x y z
N MET A 1 -1.14 -22.85 -25.54
CA MET A 1 0.04 -21.96 -25.67
C MET A 1 -0.22 -20.71 -24.84
N LYS A 2 0.53 -20.50 -23.75
CA LYS A 2 0.36 -19.36 -22.85
C LYS A 2 0.93 -18.11 -23.55
N LYS A 3 0.11 -17.08 -23.70
CA LYS A 3 0.51 -15.79 -24.30
C LYS A 3 1.53 -15.14 -23.39
N GLY A 4 2.73 -14.86 -23.91
CA GLY A 4 3.75 -14.07 -23.22
C GLY A 4 3.44 -12.57 -23.30
N THR A 5 4.00 -11.80 -22.37
CA THR A 5 4.46 -10.43 -22.63
C THR A 5 5.63 -10.13 -21.69
N THR A 6 6.71 -9.69 -22.31
CA THR A 6 7.98 -9.25 -21.74
C THR A 6 7.82 -7.88 -21.09
N SER A 7 8.55 -7.59 -20.00
CA SER A 7 8.88 -6.20 -19.65
C SER A 7 10.24 -6.09 -19.00
N LYS A 8 11.23 -5.74 -19.83
CA LYS A 8 12.53 -5.18 -19.46
C LYS A 8 12.28 -3.80 -18.86
N LYS A 9 12.62 -3.56 -17.59
CA LYS A 9 12.76 -2.19 -17.05
C LYS A 9 14.23 -1.80 -17.07
N ASN A 10 14.54 -0.99 -18.09
CA ASN A 10 15.79 -0.27 -18.27
C ASN A 10 15.84 0.85 -17.22
N ILE A 11 16.82 0.83 -16.32
CA ILE A 11 17.00 1.86 -15.30
C ILE A 11 18.07 2.81 -15.84
N ASP A 12 17.63 3.83 -16.57
CA ASP A 12 18.47 4.96 -16.90
C ASP A 12 18.41 5.98 -15.76
N LYS A 13 19.60 6.28 -15.24
CA LYS A 13 19.89 7.30 -14.24
C LYS A 13 19.95 8.64 -14.96
N SER A 14 18.92 9.47 -14.86
CA SER A 14 19.09 10.90 -15.15
C SER A 14 17.98 11.73 -14.52
N SER A 15 18.40 12.75 -13.78
CA SER A 15 17.63 13.82 -13.16
C SER A 15 16.43 14.27 -13.99
N GLN A 16 15.25 13.71 -13.74
CA GLN A 16 13.99 14.18 -14.30
C GLN A 16 12.91 14.07 -13.23
N VAL A 17 12.02 15.07 -13.17
CA VAL A 17 10.80 15.08 -12.36
C VAL A 17 10.17 13.70 -12.48
N LEU A 18 10.20 12.93 -11.39
CA LEU A 18 10.00 11.49 -11.46
C LEU A 18 8.53 11.20 -11.78
N VAL A 19 8.22 11.07 -13.07
CA VAL A 19 6.94 10.58 -13.57
C VAL A 19 6.93 9.08 -13.32
N TYR A 20 6.57 8.69 -12.10
CA TYR A 20 6.49 7.29 -11.72
C TYR A 20 5.25 6.63 -12.33
N ASN A 21 5.40 5.37 -12.73
CA ASN A 21 4.27 4.56 -13.18
C ASN A 21 3.48 4.01 -11.99
N LYS A 22 2.22 3.61 -12.22
CA LYS A 22 1.31 3.02 -11.21
C LYS A 22 1.97 1.94 -10.35
N GLU A 23 2.71 1.02 -10.98
CA GLU A 23 3.39 -0.09 -10.30
C GLU A 23 4.55 0.35 -9.40
N GLU A 24 5.29 1.39 -9.81
CA GLU A 24 6.41 1.92 -9.03
C GLU A 24 5.93 2.70 -7.82
N ASN A 25 4.87 3.50 -7.99
CA ASN A 25 4.21 4.18 -6.89
C ASN A 25 3.60 3.19 -5.89
N LEU A 26 2.95 2.12 -6.35
CA LEU A 26 2.47 1.03 -5.50
C LEU A 26 3.61 0.34 -4.74
N SER A 27 4.70 0.02 -5.42
CA SER A 27 5.86 -0.63 -4.78
C SER A 27 6.51 0.27 -3.73
N ARG A 28 6.51 1.59 -3.97
CA ARG A 28 6.97 2.56 -2.97
C ARG A 28 5.99 2.58 -1.81
N LEU A 29 4.69 2.72 -2.03
CA LEU A 29 3.65 2.69 -1.00
C LEU A 29 3.68 1.43 -0.13
N SER A 30 3.94 0.26 -0.72
CA SER A 30 4.10 -0.99 0.02
C SER A 30 5.40 -1.05 0.84
N ARG A 31 6.46 -0.34 0.43
CA ARG A 31 7.73 -0.27 1.17
C ARG A 31 7.71 0.74 2.32
N ILE A 32 6.95 1.82 2.17
CA ILE A 32 6.74 2.80 3.25
C ILE A 32 5.65 2.28 4.18
N SER A 33 5.84 2.50 5.48
CA SER A 33 4.91 2.03 6.51
C SER A 33 3.56 2.77 6.52
N ILE A 34 3.24 3.63 5.54
CA ILE A 34 1.97 4.38 5.47
C ILE A 34 0.74 3.49 5.67
N LEU A 35 0.68 2.32 5.00
CA LEU A 35 -0.47 1.41 5.13
C LEU A 35 -0.50 0.75 6.51
N LYS A 36 0.67 0.32 6.99
CA LYS A 36 0.81 -0.31 8.30
C LYS A 36 0.50 0.65 9.45
N ASP A 37 0.95 1.89 9.33
CA ASP A 37 0.73 2.95 10.31
C ASP A 37 -0.74 3.36 10.30
N PHE A 38 -1.35 3.50 9.12
CA PHE A 38 -2.81 3.71 9.01
C PHE A 38 -3.61 2.58 9.68
N VAL A 39 -3.25 1.31 9.43
CA VAL A 39 -3.89 0.17 10.10
C VAL A 39 -3.73 0.25 11.61
N LYS A 40 -2.54 0.58 12.12
CA LYS A 40 -2.28 0.72 13.56
C LYS A 40 -3.04 1.89 14.19
N GLU A 41 -3.00 3.06 13.58
CA GLU A 41 -3.69 4.28 14.04
C GLU A 41 -5.20 4.06 14.13
N ASN A 42 -5.75 3.28 13.19
CA ASN A 42 -7.16 2.91 13.15
C ASN A 42 -7.45 1.59 13.87
N ASN A 43 -6.48 0.98 14.57
CA ASN A 43 -6.64 -0.30 15.25
C ASN A 43 -7.20 -1.45 14.38
N GLY A 44 -6.91 -1.44 13.08
CA GLY A 44 -7.41 -2.41 12.10
C GLY A 44 -8.88 -2.22 11.73
N ASN A 45 -9.47 -1.07 12.07
CA ASN A 45 -10.85 -0.74 11.79
C ASN A 45 -10.98 0.70 11.29
N TRP A 46 -11.30 0.87 10.01
CA TRP A 46 -11.49 2.16 9.37
C TRP A 46 -12.82 2.16 8.62
N ASP A 47 -13.44 3.32 8.51
CA ASP A 47 -14.64 3.53 7.71
C ASP A 47 -14.27 4.03 6.29
N HIS A 48 -15.30 4.28 5.49
CA HIS A 48 -15.12 4.82 4.15
C HIS A 48 -14.49 6.23 4.18
N GLN A 49 -14.74 7.03 5.22
CA GLN A 49 -14.19 8.38 5.32
C GLN A 49 -12.67 8.33 5.53
N LYS A 50 -12.21 7.49 6.44
CA LYS A 50 -10.77 7.24 6.70
C LYS A 50 -10.06 6.71 5.47
N TRP A 51 -10.72 5.86 4.69
CA TRP A 51 -10.22 5.42 3.39
C TRP A 51 -10.00 6.60 2.42
N LEU A 52 -10.96 7.51 2.31
CA LEU A 52 -10.81 8.71 1.46
C LEU A 52 -9.69 9.64 1.96
N GLU A 53 -9.55 9.82 3.27
CA GLU A 53 -8.45 10.60 3.87
C GLU A 53 -7.07 10.00 3.52
N LEU A 54 -6.96 8.66 3.52
CA LEU A 54 -5.75 7.96 3.09
C LEU A 54 -5.49 8.17 1.60
N CYS A 55 -6.50 8.05 0.74
CA CYS A 55 -6.38 8.30 -0.69
C CYS A 55 -5.85 9.72 -0.95
N ASP A 56 -6.47 10.73 -0.35
CA ASP A 56 -6.06 12.14 -0.47
C ASP A 56 -4.62 12.36 0.03
N SER A 57 -4.23 11.70 1.12
CA SER A 57 -2.85 11.74 1.64
C SER A 57 -1.82 11.13 0.65
N ILE A 58 -2.19 10.04 -0.02
CA ILE A 58 -1.38 9.39 -1.06
C ILE A 58 -1.25 10.30 -2.29
N GLU A 59 -2.34 10.95 -2.70
CA GLU A 59 -2.35 11.90 -3.81
C GLU A 59 -1.48 13.13 -3.51
N LYS A 60 -1.64 13.73 -2.32
CA LYS A 60 -0.84 14.86 -1.84
C LYS A 60 0.65 14.54 -1.74
N SER A 61 0.99 13.31 -1.39
CA SER A 61 2.37 12.85 -1.33
C SER A 61 2.99 12.62 -2.71
N GLY A 62 2.20 12.74 -3.80
CA GLY A 62 2.69 12.62 -5.16
C GLY A 62 2.89 11.17 -5.62
N TYR A 63 2.25 10.20 -4.98
CA TYR A 63 2.26 8.80 -5.42
C TYR A 63 1.23 8.51 -6.52
N VAL A 64 0.66 9.54 -7.14
CA VAL A 64 -0.22 9.41 -8.29
C VAL A 64 0.56 9.40 -9.61
N PRO A 65 0.17 8.55 -10.58
CA PRO A 65 -0.98 7.65 -10.54
C PRO A 65 -0.72 6.38 -9.71
N VAL A 66 -1.73 5.90 -8.97
CA VAL A 66 -1.72 4.66 -8.16
C VAL A 66 -3.03 3.90 -8.40
N ASP A 67 -3.01 2.58 -8.20
CA ASP A 67 -4.22 1.75 -8.22
C ASP A 67 -4.78 1.63 -6.79
N PHE A 68 -5.86 2.34 -6.51
CA PHE A 68 -6.50 2.31 -5.19
C PHE A 68 -7.16 0.97 -4.88
N ASP A 69 -7.56 0.17 -5.88
CA ASP A 69 -8.07 -1.19 -5.64
C ASP A 69 -6.96 -2.07 -5.05
N GLN A 70 -5.73 -1.94 -5.57
CA GLN A 70 -4.55 -2.63 -5.04
C GLN A 70 -4.17 -2.13 -3.64
N VAL A 71 -4.32 -0.82 -3.37
CA VAL A 71 -4.07 -0.27 -2.03
C VAL A 71 -5.03 -0.85 -0.99
N GLY A 72 -6.31 -1.02 -1.36
CA GLY A 72 -7.30 -1.66 -0.49
C GLY A 72 -6.94 -3.12 -0.15
N LEU A 73 -6.48 -3.89 -1.14
CA LEU A 73 -6.00 -5.26 -0.91
C LEU A 73 -4.81 -5.31 0.06
N LEU A 74 -3.84 -4.41 -0.11
CA LEU A 74 -2.67 -4.30 0.77
C LEU A 74 -3.08 -3.93 2.22
N LEU A 75 -4.08 -3.05 2.40
CA LEU A 75 -4.59 -2.72 3.72
C LEU A 75 -5.23 -3.92 4.44
N GLU A 76 -6.03 -4.71 3.72
CA GLU A 76 -6.62 -5.92 4.32
C GLU A 76 -5.54 -6.94 4.71
N GLN A 77 -4.45 -7.04 3.94
CA GLN A 77 -3.28 -7.85 4.31
C GLN A 77 -2.59 -7.32 5.58
N GLU A 78 -2.28 -6.03 5.64
CA GLU A 78 -1.67 -5.41 6.82
C GLU A 78 -2.57 -5.51 8.07
N LYS A 79 -3.90 -5.42 7.89
CA LYS A 79 -4.88 -5.64 8.95
C LYS A 79 -4.89 -7.08 9.44
N ALA A 80 -4.80 -8.07 8.53
CA ALA A 80 -4.68 -9.46 8.91
C ALA A 80 -3.41 -9.69 9.74
N GLU A 81 -2.26 -9.20 9.27
CA GLU A 81 -0.98 -9.24 9.99
C GLU A 81 -1.06 -8.54 11.36
N PHE A 82 -1.70 -7.36 11.41
CA PHE A 82 -1.90 -6.62 12.65
C PHE A 82 -2.74 -7.42 13.65
N ASN A 83 -3.81 -8.05 13.20
CA ASN A 83 -4.67 -8.89 14.03
C ASN A 83 -3.97 -10.16 14.51
N LEU A 84 -3.10 -10.77 13.69
CA LEU A 84 -2.25 -11.90 14.09
C LEU A 84 -1.15 -11.49 15.08
N SER A 85 -0.62 -10.27 14.92
CA SER A 85 0.44 -9.73 15.79
C SER A 85 -0.06 -9.29 17.17
N LYS A 86 -1.36 -9.00 17.30
CA LYS A 86 -1.96 -8.75 18.61
C LYS A 86 -1.83 -10.05 19.41
N PRO A 87 -1.14 -10.05 20.56
CA PRO A 87 -1.14 -11.20 21.43
C PRO A 87 -2.58 -11.44 21.86
N SER A 88 -3.22 -12.44 21.26
CA SER A 88 -4.44 -13.01 21.78
C SER A 88 -4.12 -13.45 23.20
N CYS A 89 -4.59 -12.70 24.19
CA CYS A 89 -4.65 -13.11 25.58
C CYS A 89 -5.67 -14.27 25.67
N ASP A 90 -5.32 -15.43 25.13
CA ASP A 90 -6.13 -16.66 25.18
C ASP A 90 -5.25 -17.86 25.55
N SER A 91 -4.26 -17.61 26.41
CA SER A 91 -3.55 -18.68 27.14
C SER A 91 -3.18 -18.18 28.53
N CYS A 92 -4.23 -17.97 29.31
CA CYS A 92 -4.21 -18.12 30.76
C CYS A 92 -5.43 -18.97 31.12
N GLN A 93 -5.37 -20.27 30.83
CA GLN A 93 -6.23 -21.28 31.46
C GLN A 93 -5.43 -22.56 31.69
#